data_AF-A0A2R4MJL1-F1
#
_entry.id   AF-A0A2R4MJL1-F1
#
_cell.length_a   1.000
_cell.length_b   1.000
_cell.length_c   1.000
_cell.angle_alpha   90.00
_cell.angle_beta   90.00
_cell.angle_gamma   90.00
#
_symmetry.space_group_name_H-M   'P 1'
#
loop_
_entity.id
_entity.type
_entity.pdbx_description
1 polymer ?
#
loop_
_entity_poly.entity_id
_entity_poly.type
_entity_poly.pdbx_seq_one_letter_code
_entity_poly.pdbx_strand_id
1 'polypeptide(L)'
;MFAIVVIPTSLFLITQPEPVFHAIAVNMVLVIGAMIFVLDRANQHFRNGIEKQSELNAANTKIRKIANLDSLTELANRRHFFHFLHSRIEDPDCEKFALVLLDLDGFKPINDVFGAPNWR
;
A
#
# COMPACT_ATOMS: atom_id res chain seq x y z
N MET A 1 21.50 -13.43 19.64
CA MET A 1 22.14 -12.64 20.71
C MET A 1 21.53 -12.93 22.07
N PHE A 2 20.21 -12.77 22.28
CA PHE A 2 19.57 -13.04 23.58
C PHE A 2 19.78 -14.46 24.12
N ALA A 3 19.58 -15.50 23.31
CA ALA A 3 19.78 -16.89 23.75
C ALA A 3 21.22 -17.19 24.21
N ILE A 4 22.22 -16.50 23.63
CA ILE A 4 23.65 -16.69 23.94
C ILE A 4 23.98 -16.15 25.33
N VAL A 5 23.28 -15.10 25.78
CA VAL A 5 23.53 -14.49 27.10
C VAL A 5 22.67 -15.14 28.17
N VAL A 6 21.42 -15.47 27.85
CA VAL A 6 20.39 -15.88 28.80
C VAL A 6 20.56 -17.32 29.26
N ILE A 7 20.90 -18.22 28.34
CA ILE A 7 21.02 -19.65 28.66
C ILE A 7 22.18 -19.87 29.64
N PRO A 8 23.40 -19.35 29.42
CA PRO A 8 24.51 -19.55 30.37
C PRO A 8 24.27 -18.88 31.72
N THR A 9 23.68 -17.67 31.74
CA THR A 9 23.38 -16.97 33.00
C THR A 9 22.30 -17.68 33.80
N SER A 10 21.23 -18.15 33.17
CA SER A 10 20.20 -18.94 33.85
C SER A 10 20.77 -20.26 34.39
N LEU A 11 21.64 -20.94 33.63
CA LEU A 11 22.31 -22.16 34.07
C LEU A 11 23.21 -21.93 35.29
N PHE A 12 24.00 -20.85 35.26
CA PHE A 12 24.89 -20.46 36.35
C PHE A 12 24.13 -20.04 37.62
N LEU A 13 22.95 -19.43 37.48
CA LEU A 13 22.11 -19.04 38.62
C LEU A 13 21.47 -20.25 39.32
N ILE A 14 21.15 -21.30 38.57
CA ILE A 14 20.59 -22.55 39.13
C ILE A 14 21.64 -23.34 39.93
N THR A 15 22.93 -23.21 39.61
CA THR A 15 23.98 -23.88 40.39
C THR A 15 24.29 -23.20 41.73
N GLN A 16 23.68 -22.04 42.01
CA GLN A 16 23.88 -21.32 43.27
C GLN A 16 22.96 -21.87 44.38
N PRO A 17 23.46 -22.00 45.62
CA PRO A 17 22.70 -22.62 46.72
C PRO A 17 21.53 -21.78 47.24
N GLU A 18 21.52 -20.46 46.97
CA GLU A 18 20.46 -19.58 47.46
C GLU A 18 19.15 -19.73 46.63
N PRO A 19 17.98 -19.87 47.28
CA PRO A 19 16.70 -20.03 46.58
C PRO A 19 16.30 -18.81 45.75
N VAL A 20 16.85 -17.63 46.07
CA VAL A 20 16.60 -16.38 45.32
C VAL A 20 17.11 -16.48 43.88
N PHE A 21 18.26 -17.11 43.63
CA PHE A 21 18.82 -17.22 42.28
C PHE A 21 18.00 -18.15 41.38
N HIS A 22 17.41 -19.21 41.94
CA HIS A 22 16.47 -20.08 41.24
C HIS A 22 15.22 -19.32 40.77
N ALA A 23 14.65 -18.47 41.63
CA ALA A 23 13.49 -17.64 41.28
C ALA A 23 13.81 -16.66 40.15
N ILE A 24 15.01 -16.06 40.15
CA ILE A 24 15.48 -15.16 39.08
C ILE A 24 15.63 -15.90 37.75
N ALA A 25 16.22 -17.11 37.77
CA ALA A 25 16.38 -17.92 36.56
C ALA A 25 15.03 -18.28 35.91
N VAL A 26 14.05 -18.67 36.72
CA VAL A 26 12.68 -18.95 36.26
C VAL A 26 12.02 -17.70 35.67
N ASN A 27 12.15 -16.56 36.35
CA ASN A 27 11.62 -15.29 35.87
C ASN A 27 12.23 -14.89 34.52
N MET A 28 13.55 -15.01 34.37
CA MET A 28 14.25 -14.72 33.12
C MET A 28 13.69 -15.54 31.95
N VAL A 29 13.57 -16.86 32.12
CA VAL A 29 13.05 -17.75 31.08
C VAL A 29 11.62 -17.38 30.70
N LEU A 30 10.77 -17.11 31.68
CA LEU A 30 9.38 -16.69 31.45
C LEU A 30 9.28 -15.37 30.68
N VAL A 31 10.02 -14.35 31.13
CA VAL A 31 10.01 -13.02 30.51
C VAL A 31 10.49 -13.10 29.07
N ILE A 32 11.53 -13.90 28.79
CA ILE A 32 12.09 -14.02 27.45
C ILE A 32 11.17 -14.81 26.54
N GLY A 33 10.58 -15.90 27.03
CA GLY A 33 9.57 -16.64 26.27
C GLY A 33 8.38 -15.74 25.91
N ALA A 34 7.88 -14.98 26.88
CA ALA A 34 6.80 -14.00 26.65
C ALA A 34 7.22 -12.90 25.66
N MET A 35 8.44 -12.37 25.77
CA MET A 35 8.94 -11.32 24.89
C MET A 35 9.12 -11.83 23.45
N ILE A 36 9.64 -13.03 23.26
CA ILE A 36 9.76 -13.67 21.95
C ILE A 36 8.37 -13.83 21.33
N PHE A 37 7.40 -14.30 22.10
CA PHE A 37 6.01 -14.42 21.66
C PHE A 37 5.41 -13.08 21.24
N VAL A 38 5.60 -12.03 22.05
CA VAL A 38 5.13 -10.66 21.73
C VAL A 38 5.81 -10.11 20.48
N LEU A 39 7.13 -10.28 20.35
CA LEU A 39 7.89 -9.81 19.18
C LEU A 39 7.48 -10.52 17.91
N ASP A 40 7.27 -11.83 17.96
CA ASP A 40 6.81 -12.59 16.79
C ASP A 40 5.41 -12.13 16.36
N ARG A 41 4.49 -11.96 17.31
CA ARG A 41 3.15 -11.40 17.04
C ARG A 41 3.25 -10.00 16.44
N ALA A 42 4.02 -9.10 17.04
CA ALA A 42 4.19 -7.74 16.55
C ALA A 42 4.77 -7.70 15.13
N ASN A 43 5.78 -8.53 14.85
CA ASN A 43 6.38 -8.65 13.52
C ASN A 43 5.37 -9.17 12.50
N GLN A 44 4.60 -10.20 12.82
CA GLN A 44 3.55 -10.70 11.93
C GLN A 44 2.48 -9.64 11.66
N HIS A 45 2.02 -8.92 12.69
CA HIS A 45 1.05 -7.83 12.53
C HIS A 45 1.60 -6.71 11.65
N PHE A 46 2.86 -6.32 11.83
CA PHE A 46 3.51 -5.30 11.03
C PHE A 46 3.64 -5.71 9.56
N ARG A 47 4.08 -6.95 9.30
CA ARG A 47 4.16 -7.50 7.94
C ARG A 47 2.80 -7.49 7.24
N ASN A 48 1.76 -7.97 7.92
CA ASN A 48 0.40 -7.99 7.39
C ASN A 48 -0.15 -6.58 7.15
N GLY A 49 0.21 -5.60 8.00
CA GLY A 49 -0.15 -4.21 7.82
C GLY A 49 0.47 -3.60 6.56
N ILE A 50 1.76 -3.87 6.31
CA ILE A 50 2.46 -3.43 5.11
C ILE A 50 1.83 -4.02 3.84
N GLU A 51 1.56 -5.32 3.83
CA GLU A 51 0.99 -6.01 2.67
C GLU A 51 -0.39 -5.44 2.32
N LYS A 52 -1.28 -5.32 3.32
CA LYS A 52 -2.59 -4.71 3.15
C LYS A 52 -2.52 -3.26 2.67
N GLN A 53 -1.57 -2.48 3.18
CA GLN A 53 -1.38 -1.10 2.73
C GLN A 53 -0.98 -1.05 1.25
N SER A 54 -0.12 -1.98 0.81
CA SER A 54 0.28 -2.09 -0.60
C SER A 54 -0.89 -2.48 -1.50
N GLU A 55 -1.68 -3.47 -1.10
CA GLU A 55 -2.90 -3.89 -1.81
C GLU A 55 -3.93 -2.75 -1.93
N LEU A 56 -4.19 -2.03 -0.83
CA LEU A 56 -5.07 -0.86 -0.82
C LEU A 56 -4.57 0.23 -1.76
N ASN A 57 -3.27 0.51 -1.77
CA ASN A 57 -2.68 1.50 -2.65
C ASN A 57 -2.80 1.09 -4.13
N ALA A 58 -2.57 -0.18 -4.45
CA ALA A 58 -2.73 -0.72 -5.80
C ALA A 58 -4.19 -0.65 -6.27
N ALA A 59 -5.13 -1.06 -5.42
CA ALA A 59 -6.57 -0.97 -5.68
C ALA A 59 -7.02 0.48 -5.89
N ASN A 60 -6.60 1.41 -5.01
CA ASN A 60 -6.90 2.83 -5.15
C ASN A 60 -6.32 3.41 -6.44
N THR A 61 -5.10 3.03 -6.81
CA THR A 61 -4.49 3.46 -8.08
C THR A 61 -5.33 2.98 -9.27
N LYS A 62 -5.79 1.73 -9.24
CA LYS A 62 -6.65 1.16 -10.29
C LYS A 62 -8.00 1.87 -10.35
N ILE A 63 -8.65 2.11 -9.22
CA ILE A 63 -9.90 2.88 -9.13
C ILE A 63 -9.70 4.27 -9.70
N ARG A 64 -8.61 4.96 -9.33
CA ARG A 64 -8.29 6.30 -9.84
C ARG A 64 -8.08 6.30 -11.36
N LYS A 65 -7.42 5.28 -11.91
CA LYS A 65 -7.27 5.11 -13.36
C LYS A 65 -8.63 4.96 -14.03
N ILE A 66 -9.48 4.04 -13.55
CA ILE A 66 -10.82 3.81 -14.13
C ILE A 66 -11.71 5.06 -14.03
N ALA A 67 -11.63 5.77 -12.90
CA ALA A 67 -12.44 6.97 -12.67
C ALA A 67 -12.03 8.15 -13.56
N ASN A 68 -10.74 8.25 -13.93
CA ASN A 68 -10.19 9.45 -14.56
C ASN A 68 -9.69 9.26 -15.99
N LEU A 69 -9.44 8.03 -16.45
CA LEU A 69 -8.88 7.75 -17.77
C LEU A 69 -9.90 7.01 -18.65
N ASP A 70 -9.80 7.24 -19.95
CA ASP A 70 -10.48 6.48 -20.99
C ASP A 70 -9.71 5.19 -21.28
N SER A 71 -10.40 4.05 -21.36
CA SER A 71 -9.74 2.74 -21.46
C SER A 71 -9.12 2.46 -22.83
N LEU A 72 -9.56 3.16 -23.88
CA LEU A 72 -9.06 2.97 -25.23
C LEU A 72 -7.81 3.81 -25.50
N THR A 73 -7.79 5.03 -25.00
CA THR A 73 -6.75 6.03 -25.30
C THR A 73 -5.78 6.27 -24.14
N GLU A 74 -6.09 5.80 -22.93
CA GLU A 74 -5.39 6.12 -21.67
C GLU A 74 -5.31 7.64 -21.34
N LEU A 75 -6.01 8.47 -22.11
CA LEU A 75 -6.13 9.91 -21.87
C LEU A 75 -7.16 10.20 -20.79
N ALA A 76 -7.15 11.43 -20.27
CA ALA A 76 -8.18 11.89 -19.34
C ALA A 76 -9.57 11.69 -19.97
N ASN A 77 -10.44 10.96 -19.28
CA ASN A 77 -11.81 10.80 -19.74
C ASN A 77 -12.56 12.13 -19.65
N ARG A 78 -13.72 12.19 -20.32
CA ARG A 78 -14.56 13.39 -20.36
C ARG A 78 -14.84 13.96 -18.97
N ARG A 79 -15.17 13.11 -17.99
CA ARG A 79 -15.49 13.54 -16.62
C ARG A 79 -14.28 14.23 -15.95
N HIS A 80 -13.11 13.63 -16.02
CA HIS A 80 -11.89 14.18 -15.44
C HIS A 80 -11.46 15.48 -16.15
N PHE A 81 -11.58 15.54 -17.48
CA PHE A 81 -11.31 16.75 -18.25
C PHE A 81 -12.20 17.92 -17.79
N PHE A 82 -13.52 17.73 -17.67
CA PHE A 82 -14.42 18.79 -17.22
C PHE A 82 -14.17 19.22 -15.78
N HIS A 83 -13.90 18.26 -14.88
CA HIS A 83 -13.53 18.58 -13.50
C HIS A 83 -12.26 19.45 -13.45
N PHE A 84 -11.24 19.08 -14.21
CA PHE A 84 -10.01 19.87 -14.33
C PHE A 84 -10.27 21.26 -14.90
N LEU A 85 -11.03 21.35 -16.00
CA LEU A 85 -11.35 22.62 -16.64
C LEU A 85 -12.12 23.55 -15.68
N HIS A 86 -13.11 23.04 -14.95
CA HIS A 86 -13.87 23.82 -13.97
C HIS A 86 -12.95 24.36 -12.86
N SER A 87 -12.10 23.49 -12.29
CA SER A 87 -11.15 23.90 -11.26
C SER A 87 -10.17 24.98 -11.72
N ARG A 88 -9.81 24.99 -13.01
CA ARG A 88 -8.95 26.03 -13.60
C ARG A 88 -9.68 27.34 -13.85
N ILE A 89 -10.94 27.29 -14.24
CA ILE A 89 -11.75 28.49 -14.46
C ILE A 89 -12.07 29.19 -13.12
N GLU A 90 -12.24 28.43 -12.05
CA GLU A 90 -12.54 28.95 -10.71
C GLU A 90 -11.31 29.45 -9.95
N ASP A 91 -10.10 29.09 -10.40
CA ASP A 91 -8.85 29.51 -9.78
C ASP A 91 -8.57 31.00 -10.08
N PRO A 92 -8.60 31.90 -9.06
CA PRO A 92 -8.41 33.34 -9.24
C PRO A 92 -7.05 33.71 -9.84
N ASP A 93 -6.05 32.85 -9.64
CA ASP A 93 -4.68 33.04 -10.11
C ASP A 93 -4.41 32.33 -11.44
N CYS A 94 -5.45 31.76 -12.08
CA CYS A 94 -5.27 31.06 -13.35
C CYS A 94 -4.84 32.01 -14.46
N GLU A 95 -3.71 31.70 -15.09
CA GLU A 95 -3.29 32.37 -16.33
C GLU A 95 -4.27 32.10 -17.48
N LYS A 96 -4.29 33.00 -18.47
CA LYS A 96 -5.10 32.83 -19.69
C LYS A 96 -4.71 31.54 -20.39
N PHE A 97 -5.69 30.70 -20.71
CA PHE A 97 -5.51 29.47 -21.47
C PHE A 97 -6.45 29.41 -22.67
N ALA A 98 -6.11 28.54 -23.63
CA ALA A 98 -6.95 28.23 -24.79
C ALA A 98 -7.40 26.78 -24.72
N LEU A 99 -8.61 26.51 -25.23
CA LEU A 99 -9.12 25.15 -25.40
C LEU A 99 -9.17 24.81 -26.89
N VAL A 100 -8.64 23.63 -27.23
CA VAL A 100 -8.69 23.09 -28.59
C VAL A 100 -9.54 21.84 -28.59
N LEU A 101 -10.54 21.82 -29.47
CA LEU A 101 -11.34 20.63 -29.74
C LEU A 101 -10.86 20.01 -31.04
N LEU A 102 -10.44 18.76 -30.99
CA LEU A 102 -9.97 17.99 -32.13
C LEU A 102 -10.98 16.87 -32.40
N ASP A 103 -11.38 16.72 -33.66
CA ASP A 103 -12.19 15.60 -34.12
C ASP A 103 -11.49 14.90 -35.29
N LEU A 104 -11.75 13.61 -35.45
CA LEU A 104 -11.19 12.80 -36.54
C LEU A 104 -12.19 12.75 -37.70
N ASP A 105 -11.97 13.59 -38.70
CA ASP A 105 -12.78 13.60 -39.92
C ASP A 105 -12.69 12.27 -40.68
N GLY A 106 -13.82 11.77 -41.16
CA GLY A 106 -13.85 10.55 -41.98
C GLY A 106 -13.54 9.25 -41.23
N PHE A 107 -13.58 9.23 -39.89
CA PHE A 107 -13.25 8.05 -39.10
C PHE A 107 -14.27 6.89 -39.25
N LYS A 108 -15.53 7.20 -39.59
CA LYS A 108 -16.59 6.18 -39.74
C LYS A 108 -16.32 5.16 -40.86
N PRO A 109 -16.02 5.57 -42.11
CA PRO A 109 -15.59 4.65 -43.17
C PRO A 109 -14.40 3.75 -42.79
N ILE A 110 -13.47 4.26 -41.97
CA ILE A 110 -12.32 3.48 -41.49
C ILE A 110 -12.82 2.36 -40.58
N ASN A 111 -13.66 2.66 -39.59
CA ASN A 111 -14.27 1.65 -38.73
C ASN A 111 -15.15 0.65 -39.51
N ASP A 112 -15.81 1.09 -40.58
CA ASP A 112 -16.65 0.23 -41.41
C ASP A 112 -15.82 -0.76 -42.25
N VAL A 113 -14.60 -0.39 -42.67
CA VAL A 113 -13.69 -1.25 -43.47
C VAL A 113 -12.84 -2.17 -42.60
N PHE A 114 -12.27 -1.65 -41.51
CA PHE A 114 -11.33 -2.40 -40.66
C PHE A 114 -12.03 -3.10 -39.47
N GLY A 115 -13.31 -2.82 -39.28
CA GLY A 115 -14.10 -3.28 -38.14
C GLY A 115 -13.92 -2.37 -36.92
N ALA A 116 -15.03 -1.87 -36.36
CA ALA A 116 -15.02 -1.28 -35.03
C ALA A 116 -14.76 -2.42 -34.02
N PRO A 117 -13.71 -2.38 -33.19
CA PRO A 117 -13.50 -3.39 -32.16
C PRO A 117 -14.70 -3.35 -31.21
N ASN A 118 -15.54 -4.38 -31.28
CA ASN A 118 -16.65 -4.75 -30.40
C ASN A 118 -17.03 -3.69 -29.34
N TRP A 119 -17.71 -2.62 -29.74
CA TRP A 119 -18.12 -1.49 -28.88
C TRP A 119 -19.41 -1.79 -28.09
N ARG A 120 -19.49 -2.96 -27.43
CA ARG A 120 -20.60 -3.29 -26.53
C ARG A 120 -20.30 -2.86 -25.10
#